data_AF-A0A537VEU4-F1
#
_entry.id   AF-A0A537VEU4-F1
#
_cell.length_a   1.000
_cell.length_b   1.000
_cell.length_c   1.000
_cell.angle_alpha   90.00
_cell.angle_beta   90.00
_cell.angle_gamma   90.00
#
_symmetry.space_group_name_H-M   'P 1'
#
loop_
_entity.id
_entity.type
_entity.pdbx_description
1 polymer ?
#
loop_
_entity_poly.entity_id
_entity_poly.type
_entity_poly.pdbx_seq_one_letter_code
_entity_poly.pdbx_strand_id
1 'polypeptide(L)'
;MVYQDEIVKQPTDRAPSHEDVLVARARDGDEHSFGELVTRYQALAARVARLVAPGIDVDDAVQEAFVKAWYAMPRFRPGAPFKP
;
A
#
# COMPACT_ATOMS: atom_id res chain seq x y z
N MET A 1 -35.03 14.33 -20.41
CA MET A 1 -33.72 14.99 -20.43
C MET A 1 -33.25 15.17 -18.99
N VAL A 2 -32.54 14.19 -18.43
CA VAL A 2 -31.41 14.36 -17.49
C VAL A 2 -30.63 13.04 -17.58
N TYR A 3 -29.41 13.09 -18.11
CA TYR A 3 -28.46 11.98 -18.05
C TYR A 3 -27.77 12.00 -16.69
N GLN A 4 -27.20 10.85 -16.31
CA GLN A 4 -26.18 10.64 -15.27
C GLN A 4 -26.68 10.02 -13.95
N ASP A 5 -26.62 8.70 -13.93
CA ASP A 5 -25.87 8.02 -12.87
C ASP A 5 -25.25 6.75 -13.48
N GLU A 6 -24.33 6.98 -14.41
CA GLU A 6 -23.37 5.95 -14.78
C GLU A 6 -22.33 5.95 -13.65
N ILE A 7 -22.62 5.20 -12.59
CA ILE A 7 -21.61 4.89 -11.57
C ILE A 7 -20.43 4.31 -12.33
N VAL A 8 -19.35 5.08 -12.37
CA VAL A 8 -18.08 4.74 -12.99
C VAL A 8 -17.56 3.46 -12.34
N LYS A 9 -18.00 2.31 -12.82
CA LYS A 9 -17.17 1.11 -12.81
C LYS A 9 -16.19 1.35 -13.93
N GLN A 10 -15.01 1.92 -13.64
CA GLN A 10 -13.93 1.79 -14.61
C GLN A 10 -13.69 0.28 -14.76
N PRO A 11 -13.95 -0.32 -15.92
CA PRO A 11 -13.32 -1.59 -16.23
C PRO A 11 -11.82 -1.27 -16.22
N THR A 12 -11.04 -1.95 -15.40
CA THR A 12 -9.58 -1.75 -15.36
C THR A 12 -8.97 -2.31 -16.64
N ASP A 13 -9.13 -1.61 -17.76
CA ASP A 13 -8.44 -1.83 -19.03
C ASP A 13 -7.15 -1.00 -19.10
N ARG A 14 -6.61 -0.63 -17.93
CA ARG A 14 -5.29 -0.02 -17.79
C ARG A 14 -4.31 -1.14 -17.47
N ALA A 15 -3.22 -1.20 -18.23
CA ALA A 15 -2.09 -2.07 -17.93
C ALA A 15 -1.64 -1.89 -16.45
N PRO A 16 -1.33 -2.99 -15.74
CA PRO A 16 -0.94 -2.93 -14.34
C PRO A 16 0.25 -1.97 -14.16
N SER A 17 0.17 -1.11 -13.16
CA SER A 17 1.28 -0.24 -12.80
C SER A 17 2.42 -1.04 -12.18
N HIS A 18 3.62 -0.44 -12.10
CA HIS A 18 4.74 -1.06 -11.40
C HIS A 18 4.39 -1.42 -9.95
N GLU A 19 3.60 -0.58 -9.27
CA GLU A 19 3.14 -0.87 -7.91
C GLU A 19 2.21 -2.07 -7.85
N ASP A 20 1.29 -2.20 -8.82
CA ASP A 20 0.38 -3.35 -8.87
C ASP A 20 1.16 -4.67 -9.02
N VAL A 21 2.24 -4.66 -9.80
CA VAL A 21 3.12 -5.83 -9.97
C VAL A 21 3.87 -6.15 -8.68
N LEU A 22 4.45 -5.14 -8.01
CA LEU A 22 5.13 -5.33 -6.72
C LEU A 22 4.17 -5.86 -5.65
N VAL A 23 2.97 -5.30 -5.56
CA VAL A 23 1.93 -5.76 -4.63
C VAL A 23 1.54 -7.20 -4.94
N ALA A 24 1.30 -7.55 -6.21
CA ALA A 24 0.95 -8.92 -6.59
C ALA A 24 2.03 -9.92 -6.16
N ARG A 25 3.30 -9.63 -6.44
CA ARG A 25 4.43 -10.50 -6.05
C ARG A 25 4.61 -10.59 -4.54
N ALA A 26 4.51 -9.46 -3.83
CA ALA A 26 4.61 -9.43 -2.37
C ALA A 26 3.49 -10.25 -1.70
N ARG A 27 2.28 -10.27 -2.27
CA ARG A 27 1.18 -11.14 -1.80
C ARG A 27 1.51 -12.63 -1.93
N ASP A 28 2.29 -12.99 -2.94
CA ASP A 28 2.76 -14.35 -3.20
C ASP A 28 4.04 -14.70 -2.40
N GLY A 29 4.50 -13.80 -1.53
CA GLY A 29 5.66 -14.02 -0.64
C GLY A 29 7.01 -13.56 -1.21
N ASP A 30 7.04 -12.75 -2.26
CA ASP A 30 8.27 -12.14 -2.75
C ASP A 30 8.74 -11.01 -1.82
N GLU A 31 9.71 -11.34 -0.96
CA GLU A 31 10.33 -10.41 -0.01
C GLU A 31 11.04 -9.23 -0.70
N HIS A 32 11.62 -9.43 -1.88
CA HIS A 32 12.28 -8.35 -2.62
C HIS A 32 11.26 -7.33 -3.11
N SER A 33 10.17 -7.80 -3.69
CA SER A 33 9.06 -6.93 -4.13
C SER A 33 8.44 -6.16 -2.96
N PHE A 34 8.34 -6.79 -1.78
CA PHE A 34 7.91 -6.08 -0.57
C PHE A 34 8.94 -5.06 -0.09
N GLY A 35 10.23 -5.37 -0.14
CA GLY A 35 11.31 -4.43 0.20
C GLY A 35 11.31 -3.16 -0.66
N GLU A 36 10.96 -3.27 -1.95
CA GLU A 36 10.77 -2.11 -2.82
C GLU A 36 9.58 -1.25 -2.38
N LEU A 37 8.46 -1.87 -1.97
CA LEU A 37 7.31 -1.15 -1.43
C LEU A 37 7.67 -0.43 -0.13
N VAL A 38 8.39 -1.09 0.79
CA VAL A 38 8.88 -0.49 2.04
C VAL A 38 9.76 0.73 1.74
N THR A 39 10.76 0.58 0.86
CA THR A 39 11.67 1.66 0.46
C THR A 39 10.91 2.86 -0.09
N ARG A 40 9.87 2.62 -0.88
CA ARG A 40 9.03 3.67 -1.47
C ARG A 40 8.19 4.42 -0.43
N TYR A 41 7.68 3.71 0.58
CA TYR A 41 6.67 4.23 1.50
C TYR A 41 7.20 4.62 2.88
N GLN A 42 8.43 4.27 3.24
CA GLN A 42 9.02 4.56 4.56
C GLN A 42 8.94 6.03 4.96
N ALA A 43 9.26 6.95 4.05
CA ALA A 43 9.28 8.38 4.34
C ALA A 43 7.85 8.94 4.56
N LEU A 44 6.88 8.42 3.80
CA LEU A 44 5.48 8.78 3.95
C LEU A 44 4.91 8.22 5.27
N ALA A 45 5.18 6.95 5.57
CA ALA A 45 4.78 6.30 6.81
C ALA A 45 5.34 7.05 8.04
N ALA A 46 6.62 7.42 8.01
CA ALA A 46 7.25 8.20 9.08
C ALA A 46 6.61 9.58 9.26
N ARG A 47 6.23 10.24 8.15
CA ARG A 47 5.51 11.52 8.22
C ARG A 47 4.13 11.35 8.84
N VAL A 48 3.39 10.30 8.49
CA VAL A 48 2.08 10.00 9.08
C VAL A 48 2.23 9.69 10.57
N ALA A 49 3.16 8.81 10.94
CA ALA A 49 3.43 8.44 12.33
C ALA A 49 3.72 9.66 13.22
N ARG A 50 4.57 10.60 12.76
CA ARG A 50 4.84 11.86 13.46
C ARG A 50 3.59 12.70 13.74
N LEU A 51 2.59 12.64 12.86
CA LEU A 51 1.37 13.43 12.99
C LEU A 51 0.35 12.77 13.93
N VAL A 52 0.24 11.45 13.87
CA VAL A 52 -0.83 10.70 14.57
C VAL A 52 -0.40 10.14 15.93
N ALA A 53 0.90 9.98 16.15
CA ALA A 53 1.46 9.45 17.38
C ALA A 53 2.65 10.31 17.87
N PRO A 54 2.38 11.53 18.36
CA PRO A 54 3.44 12.36 18.90
C PRO A 54 4.08 11.71 20.14
N GLY A 55 5.41 11.78 20.23
CA GLY A 55 6.17 11.31 21.40
C GLY A 55 6.60 9.84 21.36
N ILE A 56 6.33 9.10 20.29
CA ILE A 56 6.86 7.74 20.09
C ILE A 56 8.16 7.75 19.28
N ASP A 57 8.91 6.65 19.36
CA ASP A 57 9.97 6.37 18.38
C ASP A 57 9.33 6.06 17.02
N VAL A 58 9.49 7.00 16.08
CA VAL A 58 8.86 6.93 14.76
C VAL A 58 9.46 5.84 13.91
N ASP A 59 10.77 5.62 14.01
CA ASP A 59 11.46 4.67 13.16
C ASP A 59 11.05 3.25 13.57
N ASP A 60 11.02 2.97 14.88
CA ASP A 60 10.53 1.69 15.41
C ASP A 60 9.06 1.44 15.03
N ALA A 61 8.19 2.45 15.20
CA ALA A 61 6.78 2.33 14.86
C ALA A 61 6.52 2.06 13.37
N VAL A 62 7.31 2.68 12.49
CA VAL A 62 7.23 2.45 11.05
C VAL A 62 7.70 1.05 10.68
N GLN A 63 8.79 0.57 11.30
CA GLN A 63 9.26 -0.79 11.08
C GLN A 63 8.24 -1.81 11.55
N GLU A 64 7.70 -1.67 12.76
CA GLU A 64 6.62 -2.54 13.25
C GLU A 64 5.40 -2.54 12.32
N ALA A 65 5.03 -1.38 11.78
CA ALA A 65 3.91 -1.27 10.85
C ALA A 65 4.17 -2.06 9.56
N PHE A 66 5.39 -2.00 9.01
CA PHE A 66 5.75 -2.81 7.83
C PHE A 66 5.83 -4.30 8.15
N VAL A 67 6.31 -4.69 9.33
CA VAL A 67 6.27 -6.11 9.76
C VAL A 67 4.82 -6.61 9.82
N LYS A 68 3.92 -5.83 10.40
CA LYS A 68 2.48 -6.16 10.44
C LYS A 68 1.88 -6.20 9.03
N ALA A 69 2.28 -5.29 8.16
CA ALA A 69 1.85 -5.28 6.76
C ALA A 69 2.31 -6.53 6.02
N TRP A 70 3.56 -6.98 6.20
CA TRP A 70 4.08 -8.22 5.60
C TRP A 70 3.22 -9.43 5.96
N TYR A 71 2.92 -9.63 7.25
CA TYR A 71 2.06 -10.73 7.68
C TYR A 71 0.61 -10.62 7.16
N ALA A 72 0.14 -9.40 6.88
CA ALA A 72 -1.17 -9.17 6.29
C ALA A 72 -1.18 -9.30 4.75
N MET A 73 -0.03 -9.29 4.08
CA MET A 73 0.06 -9.24 2.62
C MET A 73 -0.73 -10.33 1.90
N PRO A 74 -0.73 -11.61 2.30
CA PRO A 74 -1.50 -12.64 1.59
C PRO A 74 -3.01 -12.33 1.49
N ARG A 75 -3.53 -11.53 2.44
CA ARG A 75 -4.93 -11.08 2.51
C ARG A 75 -5.16 -9.69 1.93
N PHE A 76 -4.12 -9.00 1.48
CA PHE A 76 -4.22 -7.67 0.91
C PHE A 76 -5.10 -7.67 -0.34
N ARG A 77 -5.97 -6.66 -0.47
CA ARG A 77 -6.97 -6.60 -1.55
C ARG A 77 -6.28 -6.23 -2.87
N PRO A 78 -6.39 -7.05 -3.93
CA PRO A 78 -5.88 -6.67 -5.24
C PRO A 78 -6.52 -5.36 -5.73
N GLY A 79 -5.70 -4.49 -6.35
CA GLY A 79 -6.12 -3.19 -6.86
C GLY A 79 -6.30 -2.10 -5.79
N ALA A 80 -6.10 -2.41 -4.51
CA ALA A 80 -6.00 -1.38 -3.48
C ALA A 80 -4.59 -0.74 -3.49
N PRO A 81 -4.47 0.58 -3.27
CA PRO A 81 -3.16 1.22 -3.17
C PRO A 81 -2.44 0.76 -1.89
N PHE A 82 -1.12 0.55 -1.96
CA PHE A 82 -0.35 0.06 -0.80
C PHE A 82 -0.04 1.15 0.24
N LYS A 83 -0.16 2.43 -0.14
CA LYS A 83 0.16 3.58 0.72
C LYS A 83 -0.55 3.52 2.10
N PRO A 84 0.09 4.05 3.17
CA PRO A 84 -0.53 4.23 4.49
C PRO A 84 -1.79 5.11 4.47
#